data_AF-A0A6I5ZS42-F1
#
_entry.id   AF-A0A6I5ZS42-F1
#
_cell.length_a   1.000
_cell.length_b   1.000
_cell.length_c   1.000
_cell.angle_alpha   90.00
_cell.angle_beta   90.00
_cell.angle_gamma   90.00
#
_symmetry.space_group_name_H-M   'P 1'
#
loop_
_entity.id
_entity.type
_entity.pdbx_description
1 polymer ?
#
loop_
_entity_poly.entity_id
_entity_poly.type
_entity_poly.pdbx_seq_one_letter_code
_entity_poly.pdbx_strand_id
1 'polypeptide(L)'
;MQNKLGNWLVPLDEEGKKALLREAATERDLINFHDFPGLKDIYATDVAIAVHLYWDTASSLEADALKLIIGRLLRLIGAYAEKFGFALPVIGIVETASERIDIINRWAADQDWHRGDFSLLPVSIEGPETAEGMIFRFLSSAAMVWADIKRLRPLTLEEYLARLEEERRNRSFTSEHGSLLDAIIMAWKGKKPTGAAIIQWLENRLQDVSEQMKGS
;
A
#
# COMPACT_ATOMS: atom_id res chain seq x y z
N MET A 1 28.44 -3.99 -6.06
CA MET A 1 26.98 -3.82 -5.86
C MET A 1 26.55 -4.07 -4.41
N GLN A 2 27.12 -5.05 -3.70
CA GLN A 2 26.75 -5.45 -2.33
C GLN A 2 26.68 -4.31 -1.29
N ASN A 3 27.51 -3.27 -1.40
CA ASN A 3 27.61 -2.25 -0.34
C ASN A 3 26.45 -1.23 -0.29
N LYS A 4 25.55 -1.18 -1.29
CA LYS A 4 24.44 -0.20 -1.33
C LYS A 4 23.15 -0.74 -0.72
N LEU A 5 22.87 -2.04 -0.87
CA LEU A 5 21.68 -2.67 -0.27
C LEU A 5 21.76 -2.71 1.25
N GLY A 6 22.96 -2.86 1.82
CA GLY A 6 23.17 -2.84 3.27
C GLY A 6 22.68 -1.55 3.94
N ASN A 7 22.68 -0.41 3.23
CA ASN A 7 22.16 0.86 3.76
C ASN A 7 20.64 0.95 3.76
N TRP A 8 19.96 0.08 3.01
CA TRP A 8 18.50 0.02 2.92
C TRP A 8 17.91 -1.11 3.75
N LEU A 9 18.74 -2.07 4.16
CA LEU A 9 18.32 -3.20 4.96
C LEU A 9 17.75 -2.70 6.30
N VAL A 10 16.49 -3.07 6.56
CA VAL A 10 15.88 -2.88 7.86
C VAL A 10 16.44 -3.96 8.78
N PRO A 11 17.16 -3.59 9.86
CA PRO A 11 17.78 -4.57 10.73
C PRO A 11 16.70 -5.31 11.52
N LEU A 12 16.42 -6.55 11.11
CA LEU A 12 15.47 -7.44 11.78
C LEU A 12 16.15 -8.79 11.96
N ASP A 13 16.21 -9.26 13.21
CA ASP A 13 16.71 -10.58 13.51
C ASP A 13 15.69 -11.67 13.16
N GLU A 14 16.11 -12.93 13.24
CA GLU A 14 15.25 -14.07 12.89
C GLU A 14 14.02 -14.19 13.81
N GLU A 15 14.10 -13.69 15.04
CA GLU A 15 12.97 -13.67 15.97
C GLU A 15 11.94 -12.61 15.56
N GLY A 16 12.41 -11.40 15.21
CA GLY A 16 11.58 -10.32 14.68
C GLY A 16 10.90 -10.69 13.36
N LYS A 17 11.63 -11.36 12.44
CA LYS A 17 11.05 -11.88 11.20
C LYS A 17 9.92 -12.87 11.50
N LYS A 18 10.13 -13.81 12.41
CA LYS A 18 9.09 -14.77 12.83
C LYS A 18 7.91 -14.09 13.52
N ALA A 19 8.15 -13.05 14.32
CA ALA A 19 7.09 -12.28 14.98
C ALA A 19 6.19 -11.58 13.95
N LEU A 20 6.76 -10.90 12.95
CA LEU A 20 6.00 -10.30 11.86
C LEU A 20 5.16 -11.33 11.09
N LEU A 21 5.75 -12.48 10.81
CA LEU A 21 5.06 -13.56 10.12
C LEU A 21 3.92 -14.15 10.96
N ARG A 22 4.09 -14.27 12.28
CA ARG A 22 3.02 -14.72 13.19
C ARG A 22 1.88 -13.71 13.26
N GLU A 23 2.19 -12.42 13.22
CA GLU A 23 1.17 -11.37 13.20
C GLU A 23 0.39 -11.34 11.88
N ALA A 24 1.04 -11.70 10.77
CA ALA A 24 0.39 -11.83 9.47
C ALA A 24 -0.41 -13.15 9.30
N ALA A 25 -0.09 -14.19 10.06
CA ALA A 25 -0.72 -15.51 10.00
C ALA A 25 -1.93 -15.62 10.95
N THR A 26 -2.97 -16.38 10.57
CA THR A 26 -4.03 -16.77 11.51
C THR A 26 -3.63 -18.00 12.32
N GLU A 27 -4.30 -18.28 13.43
CA GLU A 27 -4.07 -19.51 14.23
C GLU A 27 -4.11 -20.79 13.40
N ARG A 28 -4.93 -20.83 12.35
CA ARG A 28 -5.01 -21.96 11.40
C ARG A 28 -3.78 -22.06 10.50
N ASP A 29 -3.19 -20.93 10.12
CA ASP A 29 -1.98 -20.84 9.29
C ASP A 29 -0.72 -21.22 10.09
N LEU A 30 -0.75 -20.99 11.42
CA LEU A 30 0.37 -21.30 12.34
C LEU A 30 0.61 -22.81 12.53
N ILE A 31 -0.36 -23.67 12.21
CA ILE A 31 -0.21 -25.14 12.33
C ILE A 31 0.81 -25.67 11.30
N ASN A 32 0.95 -25.00 10.15
CA ASN A 32 1.85 -25.38 9.06
C ASN A 32 3.06 -24.43 8.94
N PHE A 33 3.36 -23.66 9.99
CA PHE A 33 4.33 -22.55 9.96
C PHE A 33 5.79 -23.00 9.71
N HIS A 34 6.09 -24.28 9.86
CA HIS A 34 7.41 -24.84 9.56
C HIS A 34 7.75 -24.84 8.06
N ASP A 35 6.74 -24.77 7.19
CA ASP A 35 6.86 -24.81 5.72
C ASP A 35 6.68 -23.44 5.07
N PHE A 36 6.74 -22.36 5.86
CA PHE A 36 6.43 -21.01 5.41
C PHE A 36 7.50 -20.45 4.45
N PRO A 37 7.14 -19.64 3.44
CA PRO A 37 8.14 -18.92 2.66
C PRO A 37 8.89 -17.92 3.51
N GLY A 38 10.18 -18.17 3.75
CA GLY A 38 10.98 -17.32 4.62
C GLY A 38 10.90 -15.86 4.17
N LEU A 39 10.41 -14.98 5.05
CA LEU A 39 10.75 -13.57 4.98
C LEU A 39 12.27 -13.51 5.05
N LYS A 40 12.92 -13.23 3.93
CA LYS A 40 14.37 -13.15 3.86
C LYS A 40 14.80 -11.84 4.48
N ASP A 41 14.43 -10.74 3.86
CA ASP A 41 14.85 -9.41 4.27
C ASP A 41 13.81 -8.34 3.89
N ILE A 42 13.89 -7.20 4.55
CA ILE A 42 13.09 -6.00 4.25
C ILE A 42 14.07 -4.88 3.93
N TYR A 43 13.86 -4.19 2.82
CA TYR A 43 14.64 -3.06 2.38
C TYR A 43 13.75 -1.83 2.33
N ALA A 44 14.15 -0.74 2.97
CA ALA A 44 13.41 0.51 3.00
C ALA A 44 14.26 1.67 2.50
N THR A 45 13.62 2.56 1.77
CA THR A 45 14.20 3.81 1.26
C THR A 45 13.23 4.96 1.52
N ASP A 46 13.59 6.19 1.12
CA ASP A 46 12.68 7.33 1.16
C ASP A 46 11.58 7.28 0.07
N VAL A 47 11.56 6.23 -0.77
CA VAL A 47 10.66 6.13 -1.94
C VAL A 47 9.79 4.87 -1.96
N ALA A 48 10.22 3.78 -1.35
CA ALA A 48 9.52 2.50 -1.35
C ALA A 48 10.08 1.55 -0.29
N ILE A 49 9.28 0.53 0.05
CA ILE A 49 9.68 -0.62 0.85
C ILE A 49 9.62 -1.86 -0.03
N ALA A 50 10.72 -2.61 -0.11
CA ALA A 50 10.79 -3.90 -0.78
C ALA A 50 10.89 -5.03 0.25
N VAL A 51 10.08 -6.06 0.08
CA VAL A 51 10.00 -7.22 0.98
C VAL A 51 10.41 -8.45 0.19
N HIS A 52 11.54 -9.05 0.57
CA HIS A 52 12.04 -10.27 -0.08
C HIS A 52 11.47 -11.49 0.63
N LEU A 53 10.70 -12.28 -0.12
CA LEU A 53 10.05 -13.50 0.31
C LEU A 53 10.64 -14.67 -0.47
N TYR A 54 10.81 -15.82 0.16
CA TYR A 54 11.35 -17.01 -0.48
C TYR A 54 10.37 -18.17 -0.38
N TRP A 55 9.80 -18.66 -1.49
CA TRP A 55 8.87 -19.78 -1.53
C TRP A 55 9.53 -21.06 -2.07
N ASP A 56 9.94 -21.92 -1.15
CA ASP A 56 10.57 -23.21 -1.42
C ASP A 56 9.59 -24.24 -2.00
N THR A 57 10.07 -25.01 -2.98
CA THR A 57 9.46 -26.25 -3.49
C THR A 57 9.01 -27.22 -2.41
N ALA A 58 9.74 -27.30 -1.29
CA ALA A 58 9.44 -28.21 -0.18
C ALA A 58 8.22 -27.80 0.69
N SER A 59 7.72 -26.57 0.52
CA SER A 59 6.56 -26.08 1.25
C SER A 59 5.31 -26.91 0.95
N SER A 60 4.75 -27.57 1.95
CA SER A 60 3.44 -28.26 1.85
C SER A 60 2.24 -27.30 1.90
N LEU A 61 2.49 -26.01 2.18
CA LEU A 61 1.45 -24.99 2.29
C LEU A 61 0.71 -24.80 0.95
N GLU A 62 -0.62 -24.84 1.00
CA GLU A 62 -1.46 -24.55 -0.15
C GLU A 62 -1.20 -23.14 -0.69
N ALA A 63 -1.18 -23.01 -2.02
CA ALA A 63 -0.89 -21.76 -2.70
C ALA A 63 -1.84 -20.62 -2.25
N ASP A 64 -3.14 -20.91 -2.07
CA ASP A 64 -4.11 -19.90 -1.63
C ASP A 64 -3.91 -19.44 -0.19
N ALA A 65 -3.54 -20.36 0.71
CA ALA A 65 -3.15 -20.00 2.08
C ALA A 65 -1.93 -19.08 2.07
N LEU A 66 -0.94 -19.40 1.22
CA LEU A 66 0.23 -18.56 1.07
C LEU A 66 -0.12 -17.16 0.56
N LYS A 67 -0.93 -17.08 -0.49
CA LYS A 67 -1.42 -15.80 -1.05
C LYS A 67 -1.99 -14.92 0.06
N LEU A 68 -2.86 -15.46 0.90
CA LEU A 68 -3.46 -14.70 2.00
C LEU A 68 -2.41 -14.17 2.99
N ILE A 69 -1.44 -14.99 3.38
CA ILE A 69 -0.43 -14.56 4.36
C ILE A 69 0.50 -13.50 3.78
N ILE A 70 0.98 -13.67 2.54
CA ILE A 70 1.78 -12.64 1.85
C ILE A 70 1.01 -11.32 1.80
N GLY A 71 -0.26 -11.37 1.41
CA GLY A 71 -1.10 -10.17 1.33
C GLY A 71 -1.33 -9.50 2.68
N ARG A 72 -1.39 -10.26 3.77
CA ARG A 72 -1.48 -9.68 5.13
C ARG A 72 -0.15 -9.09 5.58
N LEU A 73 0.96 -9.78 5.32
CA LEU A 73 2.30 -9.31 5.66
C LEU A 73 2.64 -7.98 4.97
N LEU A 74 2.41 -7.87 3.66
CA LEU A 74 2.73 -6.65 2.92
C LEU A 74 1.88 -5.46 3.39
N ARG A 75 0.60 -5.69 3.71
CA ARG A 75 -0.26 -4.66 4.33
C ARG A 75 0.18 -4.30 5.74
N LEU A 76 0.58 -5.28 6.54
CA LEU A 76 1.06 -5.05 7.89
C LEU A 76 2.30 -4.15 7.87
N ILE A 77 3.23 -4.43 6.96
CA ILE A 77 4.44 -3.61 6.75
C ILE A 77 4.06 -2.20 6.30
N GLY A 78 3.13 -2.06 5.35
CA GLY A 78 2.61 -0.75 4.93
C GLY A 78 1.98 0.04 6.09
N ALA A 79 1.12 -0.61 6.88
CA ALA A 79 0.47 -0.01 8.04
C ALA A 79 1.49 0.38 9.13
N TYR A 80 2.55 -0.41 9.32
CA TYR A 80 3.64 -0.03 10.22
C TYR A 80 4.36 1.21 9.70
N ALA A 81 4.73 1.26 8.43
CA ALA A 81 5.37 2.43 7.83
C ALA A 81 4.52 3.70 7.99
N GLU A 82 3.20 3.61 7.74
CA GLU A 82 2.28 4.72 7.90
C GLU A 82 2.19 5.22 9.35
N LYS A 83 2.18 4.32 10.34
CA LYS A 83 2.21 4.69 11.77
C LYS A 83 3.44 5.51 12.15
N PHE A 84 4.56 5.33 11.44
CA PHE A 84 5.77 6.12 11.62
C PHE A 84 5.86 7.34 10.69
N GLY A 85 4.78 7.67 9.97
CA GLY A 85 4.68 8.85 9.11
C GLY A 85 5.19 8.64 7.68
N PHE A 86 5.42 7.39 7.26
CA PHE A 86 5.88 7.07 5.90
C PHE A 86 4.74 6.50 5.07
N ALA A 87 4.29 7.24 4.05
CA ALA A 87 3.38 6.74 3.02
C ALA A 87 4.20 6.26 1.82
N LEU A 88 4.66 5.01 1.87
CA LEU A 88 5.55 4.42 0.86
C LEU A 88 4.88 3.21 0.19
N PRO A 89 5.04 3.05 -1.13
CA PRO A 89 4.60 1.84 -1.81
C PRO A 89 5.37 0.62 -1.29
N VAL A 90 4.64 -0.47 -1.06
CA VAL A 90 5.20 -1.76 -0.64
C VAL A 90 5.26 -2.71 -1.85
N ILE A 91 6.44 -3.28 -2.08
CA ILE A 91 6.71 -4.20 -3.19
C ILE A 91 7.17 -5.54 -2.60
N GLY A 92 6.39 -6.59 -2.80
CA GLY A 92 6.79 -7.96 -2.49
C GLY A 92 7.55 -8.59 -3.65
N ILE A 93 8.77 -9.05 -3.41
CA ILE A 93 9.56 -9.82 -4.36
C ILE A 93 9.61 -11.26 -3.86
N VAL A 94 8.98 -12.17 -4.59
CA VAL A 94 8.84 -13.58 -4.22
C VAL A 94 9.79 -14.41 -5.06
N GLU A 95 10.88 -14.84 -4.44
CA GLU A 95 11.85 -15.76 -5.00
C GLU A 95 11.33 -17.20 -4.87
N THR A 96 11.17 -17.91 -5.98
CA THR A 96 10.57 -19.26 -5.99
C THR A 96 11.10 -20.10 -7.16
N ALA A 97 10.69 -21.36 -7.25
CA ALA A 97 11.01 -22.22 -8.38
C ALA A 97 10.26 -21.80 -9.65
N SER A 98 10.86 -22.07 -10.81
CA SER A 98 10.40 -21.58 -12.12
C SER A 98 8.95 -21.95 -12.42
N GLU A 99 8.48 -23.12 -12.00
CA GLU A 99 7.13 -23.62 -12.21
C GLU A 99 6.05 -22.89 -11.38
N ARG A 100 6.44 -22.13 -10.35
CA ARG A 100 5.51 -21.38 -9.47
C ARG A 100 5.38 -19.90 -9.85
N ILE A 101 6.19 -19.41 -10.77
CA ILE A 101 6.18 -18.03 -11.25
C ILE A 101 4.78 -17.62 -11.76
N ASP A 102 4.12 -18.50 -12.51
CA ASP A 102 2.78 -18.24 -13.06
C ASP A 102 1.69 -18.17 -11.99
N ILE A 103 1.90 -18.82 -10.84
CA ILE A 103 0.99 -18.71 -9.70
C ILE A 103 1.07 -17.29 -9.13
N ILE A 104 2.28 -16.79 -8.89
CA ILE A 104 2.52 -15.45 -8.36
C ILE A 104 2.06 -14.37 -9.35
N ASN A 105 2.32 -14.55 -10.66
CA ASN A 105 1.82 -13.64 -11.69
C ASN A 105 0.29 -13.53 -11.68
N ARG A 106 -0.43 -14.65 -11.49
CA ARG A 106 -1.89 -14.62 -11.34
C ARG A 106 -2.33 -13.86 -10.08
N TRP A 107 -1.59 -13.99 -8.98
CA TRP A 107 -1.87 -13.20 -7.77
C TRP A 107 -1.60 -11.71 -7.99
N ALA A 108 -0.50 -11.35 -8.64
CA ALA A 108 -0.15 -9.97 -8.95
C ALA A 108 -1.19 -9.29 -9.87
N ALA A 109 -1.87 -10.06 -10.71
CA ALA A 109 -2.95 -9.57 -11.58
C ALA A 109 -4.31 -9.42 -10.87
N ASP A 110 -4.48 -9.99 -9.67
CA ASP A 110 -5.72 -9.96 -8.91
C ASP A 110 -5.93 -8.62 -8.20
N GLN A 111 -6.51 -7.66 -8.93
CA GLN A 111 -6.78 -6.30 -8.44
C GLN A 111 -7.69 -6.27 -7.23
N ASP A 112 -8.64 -7.22 -7.13
CA ASP A 112 -9.56 -7.30 -5.99
C ASP A 112 -8.82 -7.68 -4.71
N TRP A 113 -7.76 -8.50 -4.86
CA TRP A 113 -6.94 -8.94 -3.75
C TRP A 113 -5.95 -7.88 -3.26
N HIS A 114 -5.26 -7.12 -4.13
CA HIS A 114 -4.26 -6.16 -3.66
C HIS A 114 -4.76 -4.70 -3.59
N ARG A 115 -5.78 -4.30 -4.38
CA ARG A 115 -6.45 -2.97 -4.37
C ARG A 115 -5.53 -1.74 -4.42
N GLY A 116 -4.29 -1.93 -4.85
CA GLY A 116 -3.24 -0.89 -4.85
C GLY A 116 -2.47 -0.75 -3.53
N ASP A 117 -2.75 -1.57 -2.51
CA ASP A 117 -2.04 -1.55 -1.22
C ASP A 117 -0.57 -1.98 -1.35
N PHE A 118 -0.29 -2.89 -2.28
CA PHE A 118 1.06 -3.41 -2.56
C PHE A 118 1.18 -3.89 -4.01
N SER A 119 2.41 -4.09 -4.46
CA SER A 119 2.75 -4.78 -5.72
C SER A 119 3.46 -6.10 -5.43
N LEU A 120 3.34 -7.07 -6.34
CA LEU A 120 3.98 -8.37 -6.20
C LEU A 120 4.74 -8.73 -7.47
N LEU A 121 5.97 -9.20 -7.34
CA LEU A 121 6.84 -9.56 -8.46
C LEU A 121 7.49 -10.93 -8.18
N PRO A 122 7.36 -11.90 -9.10
CA PRO A 122 8.07 -13.17 -8.97
C PRO A 122 9.51 -13.08 -9.46
N VAL A 123 10.39 -13.85 -8.83
CA VAL A 123 11.78 -14.09 -9.26
C VAL A 123 12.04 -15.59 -9.22
N SER A 124 12.63 -16.13 -10.29
CA SER A 124 13.04 -17.55 -10.29
C SER A 124 14.39 -17.72 -9.62
N ILE A 125 14.49 -18.70 -8.71
CA ILE A 125 15.74 -19.13 -8.07
C ILE A 125 16.78 -19.56 -9.12
N GLU A 126 16.33 -20.14 -10.23
CA GLU A 126 17.16 -20.64 -11.32
C GLU A 126 17.41 -19.58 -12.39
N GLY A 127 16.77 -18.41 -12.24
CA GLY A 127 16.80 -17.34 -13.21
C GLY A 127 18.14 -16.59 -13.21
N PRO A 128 18.45 -15.88 -14.31
CA PRO A 128 19.64 -15.03 -14.40
C PRO A 128 19.54 -13.77 -13.52
N GLU A 129 18.33 -13.40 -13.09
CA GLU A 129 18.07 -12.27 -12.21
C GLU A 129 17.87 -12.72 -10.78
N THR A 130 18.64 -12.16 -9.84
CA THR A 130 18.47 -12.41 -8.41
C THR A 130 17.44 -11.47 -7.78
N ALA A 131 16.81 -11.91 -6.69
CA ALA A 131 15.86 -11.07 -5.95
C ALA A 131 16.50 -9.76 -5.47
N GLU A 132 17.72 -9.82 -4.92
CA GLU A 132 18.50 -8.64 -4.54
C GLU A 132 18.78 -7.70 -5.72
N GLY A 133 19.09 -8.26 -6.91
CA GLY A 133 19.31 -7.48 -8.12
C GLY A 133 18.04 -6.74 -8.57
N MET A 134 16.88 -7.41 -8.49
CA MET A 134 15.59 -6.82 -8.77
C MET A 134 15.25 -5.71 -7.75
N ILE A 135 15.40 -5.99 -6.44
CA ILE A 135 15.21 -5.01 -5.35
C ILE A 135 16.06 -3.77 -5.59
N PHE A 136 17.36 -3.97 -5.86
CA PHE A 136 18.28 -2.88 -6.14
C PHE A 136 17.81 -2.04 -7.33
N ARG A 137 17.40 -2.67 -8.43
CA ARG A 137 16.93 -1.96 -9.62
C ARG A 137 15.66 -1.15 -9.31
N PHE A 138 14.68 -1.72 -8.63
CA PHE A 138 13.43 -1.02 -8.31
C PHE A 138 13.66 0.16 -7.38
N LEU A 139 14.35 -0.06 -6.25
CA LEU A 139 14.61 0.98 -5.27
C LEU A 139 15.53 2.08 -5.83
N SER A 140 16.56 1.72 -6.61
CA SER A 140 17.44 2.71 -7.24
C SER A 140 16.73 3.53 -8.32
N SER A 141 15.91 2.87 -9.15
CA SER A 141 15.17 3.55 -10.22
C SER A 141 14.09 4.45 -9.63
N ALA A 142 13.38 3.97 -8.60
CA ALA A 142 12.43 4.77 -7.85
C ALA A 142 13.13 5.97 -7.19
N ALA A 143 14.29 5.79 -6.58
CA ALA A 143 15.06 6.89 -5.98
C ALA A 143 15.53 7.91 -7.02
N MET A 144 15.93 7.45 -8.21
CA MET A 144 16.34 8.33 -9.31
C MET A 144 15.17 9.12 -9.90
N VAL A 145 14.05 8.44 -10.18
CA VAL A 145 12.80 9.08 -10.61
C VAL A 145 12.28 10.02 -9.53
N TRP A 146 12.39 9.64 -8.26
CA TRP A 146 11.95 10.48 -7.16
C TRP A 146 12.87 11.68 -6.94
N ALA A 147 14.17 11.57 -7.20
CA ALA A 147 15.08 12.71 -7.21
C ALA A 147 14.69 13.72 -8.30
N ASP A 148 14.18 13.25 -9.45
CA ASP A 148 13.60 14.10 -10.48
C ASP A 148 12.22 14.64 -10.08
N ILE A 149 11.38 13.83 -9.41
CA ILE A 149 10.06 14.23 -8.86
C ILE A 149 10.20 15.15 -7.65
N LYS A 150 11.32 15.18 -6.92
CA LYS A 150 11.60 16.21 -5.89
C LYS A 150 11.73 17.62 -6.51
N ARG A 151 11.69 17.74 -7.85
CA ARG A 151 11.43 19.01 -8.57
C ARG A 151 9.94 19.33 -8.74
N LEU A 152 9.03 18.40 -8.47
CA LEU A 152 7.61 18.69 -8.31
C LEU A 152 7.45 19.42 -6.97
N ARG A 153 7.24 20.73 -7.08
CA ARG A 153 6.84 21.56 -5.95
C ARG A 153 5.55 21.00 -5.32
N PRO A 154 5.39 21.07 -4.00
CA PRO A 154 4.11 20.82 -3.37
C PRO A 154 3.02 21.60 -4.10
N LEU A 155 1.90 20.95 -4.38
CA LEU A 155 0.72 21.64 -4.92
C LEU A 155 0.38 22.78 -3.97
N THR A 156 0.32 24.00 -4.50
CA THR A 156 -0.20 25.08 -3.68
C THR A 156 -1.68 24.84 -3.42
N LEU A 157 -2.20 25.48 -2.37
CA LEU A 157 -3.61 25.39 -2.04
C LEU A 157 -4.49 25.76 -3.25
N GLU A 158 -4.06 26.73 -4.03
CA GLU A 158 -4.75 27.19 -5.25
C GLU A 158 -4.78 26.09 -6.33
N GLU A 159 -3.68 25.38 -6.54
CA GLU A 159 -3.60 24.30 -7.52
C GLU A 159 -4.45 23.09 -7.12
N TYR A 160 -4.47 22.77 -5.82
CA TYR A 160 -5.32 21.71 -5.31
C TYR A 160 -6.81 22.07 -5.42
N LEU A 161 -7.19 23.31 -5.08
CA LEU A 161 -8.57 23.80 -5.24
C LEU A 161 -9.01 23.80 -6.71
N ALA A 162 -8.12 24.19 -7.63
CA ALA A 162 -8.40 24.17 -9.07
C ALA A 162 -8.68 22.74 -9.57
N ARG A 163 -7.93 21.75 -9.08
CA ARG A 163 -8.17 20.33 -9.39
C ARG A 163 -9.49 19.80 -8.82
N LEU A 164 -9.82 20.17 -7.59
CA LEU A 164 -11.11 19.83 -6.97
C LEU A 164 -12.29 20.41 -7.75
N GLU A 165 -12.18 21.65 -8.22
CA GLU A 165 -13.19 22.29 -9.07
C GLU A 165 -13.27 21.63 -10.45
N GLU A 166 -12.14 21.20 -11.00
CA GLU A 166 -12.08 20.46 -12.26
C GLU A 166 -12.71 19.07 -12.14
N GLU A 167 -12.43 18.32 -11.07
CA GLU A 167 -13.09 17.05 -10.78
C GLU A 167 -14.60 17.22 -10.61
N ARG A 168 -15.03 18.26 -9.87
CA ARG A 168 -16.45 18.64 -9.75
C ARG A 168 -17.12 18.83 -11.10
N ARG A 169 -16.47 19.52 -12.04
CA ARG A 169 -17.01 19.78 -13.38
C ARG A 169 -17.04 18.53 -14.26
N ASN A 170 -16.06 17.64 -14.10
CA ASN A 170 -15.82 16.52 -15.02
C ASN A 170 -16.50 15.21 -14.60
N ARG A 171 -17.03 15.11 -13.38
CA ARG A 171 -17.73 13.92 -12.89
C ARG A 171 -19.19 14.22 -12.55
N SER A 172 -20.08 13.32 -12.93
CA SER A 172 -21.49 13.34 -12.52
C SER A 172 -21.60 12.89 -11.06
N PHE A 173 -21.47 13.82 -10.12
CA PHE A 173 -21.69 13.56 -8.70
C PHE A 173 -23.18 13.50 -8.37
N THR A 174 -23.54 12.74 -7.33
CA THR A 174 -24.86 12.88 -6.70
C THR A 174 -24.97 14.27 -6.05
N SER A 175 -26.19 14.73 -5.82
CA SER A 175 -26.44 16.08 -5.28
C SER A 175 -25.74 16.29 -3.92
N GLU A 176 -25.67 15.23 -3.13
CA GLU A 176 -25.10 15.18 -1.79
C GLU A 176 -23.57 15.26 -1.86
N HIS A 177 -22.96 14.50 -2.77
CA HIS A 177 -21.51 14.56 -3.00
C HIS A 177 -21.06 15.92 -3.51
N GLY A 178 -21.81 16.51 -4.46
CA GLY A 178 -21.54 17.87 -4.94
C GLY A 178 -21.63 18.91 -3.82
N SER A 179 -22.67 18.80 -2.98
CA SER A 179 -22.89 19.71 -1.84
C SER A 179 -21.80 19.63 -0.78
N LEU A 180 -21.26 18.43 -0.51
CA LEU A 180 -20.13 18.26 0.41
C LEU A 180 -18.83 18.83 -0.16
N LEU A 181 -18.55 18.59 -1.45
CA LEU A 181 -17.40 19.18 -2.13
C LEU A 181 -17.44 20.71 -2.10
N ASP A 182 -18.62 21.30 -2.29
CA ASP A 182 -18.82 22.75 -2.18
C ASP A 182 -18.51 23.27 -0.76
N ALA A 183 -18.94 22.56 0.28
CA ALA A 183 -18.65 22.92 1.66
C ALA A 183 -17.13 22.90 1.95
N ILE A 184 -16.42 21.89 1.44
CA ILE A 184 -14.96 21.75 1.59
C ILE A 184 -14.23 22.89 0.84
N ILE A 185 -14.60 23.15 -0.41
CA ILE A 185 -13.98 24.21 -1.23
C ILE A 185 -14.22 25.58 -0.59
N MET A 186 -15.42 25.86 -0.10
CA MET A 186 -15.74 27.13 0.56
C MET A 186 -15.02 27.31 1.89
N ALA A 187 -14.90 26.25 2.69
CA ALA A 187 -14.16 26.28 3.95
C ALA A 187 -12.69 26.67 3.72
N TRP A 188 -12.07 26.05 2.71
CA TRP A 188 -10.67 26.32 2.38
C TRP A 188 -10.45 27.69 1.75
N LYS A 189 -11.31 28.12 0.82
CA LYS A 189 -11.26 29.51 0.29
C LYS A 189 -11.45 30.56 1.37
N GLY A 190 -12.31 30.29 2.35
CA GLY A 190 -12.57 31.17 3.49
C GLY A 190 -11.55 31.09 4.63
N LYS A 191 -10.49 30.27 4.51
CA LYS A 191 -9.53 29.96 5.59
C LYS A 191 -10.19 29.51 6.90
N LYS A 192 -11.35 28.86 6.81
CA LYS A 192 -12.05 28.28 7.96
C LYS A 192 -11.57 26.84 8.18
N PRO A 193 -11.53 26.35 9.44
CA PRO A 193 -11.24 24.95 9.70
C PRO A 193 -12.24 24.05 8.96
N THR A 194 -11.76 23.17 8.09
CA THR A 194 -12.61 22.27 7.27
C THR A 194 -13.56 21.46 8.12
N GLY A 195 -13.10 20.99 9.28
CA GLY A 195 -13.91 20.20 10.20
C GLY A 195 -15.18 20.93 10.65
N ALA A 196 -15.09 22.23 10.94
CA ALA A 196 -16.25 23.02 11.34
C ALA A 196 -17.27 23.17 10.20
N ALA A 197 -16.80 23.32 8.96
CA ALA A 197 -17.69 23.43 7.80
C ALA A 197 -18.37 22.10 7.44
N ILE A 198 -17.67 20.97 7.61
CA ILE A 198 -18.25 19.63 7.41
C ILE A 198 -19.29 19.32 8.48
N ILE A 199 -19.00 19.67 9.75
CA ILE A 199 -19.96 19.50 10.86
C ILE A 199 -21.21 20.36 10.60
N GLN A 200 -21.04 21.62 10.22
CA GLN A 200 -22.18 22.49 9.88
C GLN A 200 -23.00 21.95 8.69
N TRP A 201 -22.32 21.40 7.67
CA TRP A 201 -23.01 20.76 6.55
C TRP A 201 -23.81 19.52 7.01
N LEU A 202 -23.24 18.69 7.88
CA LEU A 202 -23.90 17.52 8.48
C LEU A 202 -25.13 17.94 9.31
N GLU A 203 -24.99 18.97 10.15
CA GLU A 203 -26.07 19.50 10.98
C GLU A 203 -27.24 20.00 10.13
N ASN A 204 -26.96 20.75 9.05
CA ASN A 204 -27.98 21.21 8.13
C ASN A 204 -28.72 20.04 7.44
N ARG A 205 -27.99 18.98 7.05
CA ARG A 205 -28.62 17.80 6.42
C ARG A 205 -29.45 16.98 7.40
N LEU A 206 -29.00 16.84 8.64
CA LEU A 206 -29.78 16.19 9.68
C LEU A 206 -31.06 16.97 9.99
N GLN A 207 -30.98 18.31 9.94
CA GLN A 207 -32.15 19.16 10.11
C GLN A 207 -33.15 19.01 8.95
N ASP A 208 -32.69 19.05 7.69
CA ASP A 208 -33.53 18.82 6.50
C ASP A 208 -34.32 17.50 6.60
N VAL A 209 -33.65 16.41 7.00
CA VAL A 209 -34.28 15.09 7.21
C VAL A 209 -35.30 15.15 8.35
N SER A 210 -34.97 15.79 9.46
CA SER A 210 -35.87 15.90 10.61
C SER A 210 -37.15 16.70 10.28
N GLU A 211 -37.06 17.70 9.41
CA GLU A 211 -38.20 18.52 8.97
C GLU A 211 -39.08 17.75 7.98
N GLN A 212 -38.49 16.96 7.08
CA GLN A 212 -39.23 16.05 6.19
C GLN A 212 -39.98 14.96 6.96
N MET A 213 -39.39 14.43 8.04
CA MET A 213 -40.04 13.43 8.89
C MET A 213 -41.16 14.00 9.79
N LYS A 214 -41.18 15.31 10.06
CA LYS A 214 -42.26 15.98 10.80
C LYS A 214 -43.42 16.43 9.90
N GLY A 215 -43.21 16.48 8.58
CA GLY A 215 -44.19 16.89 7.58
C GLY A 215 -44.86 15.72 6.82
N SER A 216 -44.55 14.47 7.17
CA SER A 216 -45.22 13.25 6.69
C SER A 216 -46.11 12.65 7.77
#